data_AF-A0A833LTV5-F1
#
_entry.id   AF-A0A833LTV5-F1
#
_cell.length_a   1.000
_cell.length_b   1.000
_cell.length_c   1.000
_cell.angle_alpha   90.00
_cell.angle_beta   90.00
_cell.angle_gamma   90.00
#
_symmetry.space_group_name_H-M   'P 1'
#
loop_
_entity.id
_entity.type
_entity.pdbx_description
1 polymer ?
#
loop_
_entity_poly.entity_id
_entity_poly.type
_entity_poly.pdbx_seq_one_letter_code
_entity_poly.pdbx_strand_id
1 'polypeptide(L)' 'MNYLVELCSGEIRRWRRLPPRPGEKAIWWRDLESGREFSEASLLYAWRILSVEDEASINPPSLP' A
#
# COMPACT_ATOMS: atom_id res chain seq x y z
N MET A 1 -3.60 -2.33 5.83
CA MET A 1 -4.30 -2.19 4.54
C MET A 1 -3.32 -2.37 3.40
N ASN A 2 -3.73 -3.11 2.38
CA ASN A 2 -3.03 -3.19 1.11
C ASN A 2 -3.71 -2.24 0.12
N TYR A 3 -2.94 -1.74 -0.84
CA TYR A 3 -3.36 -0.72 -1.78
C TYR A 3 -2.91 -1.16 -3.17
N LEU A 4 -3.82 -1.10 -4.14
CA LEU A 4 -3.43 -1.21 -5.54
C LEU A 4 -3.00 0.18 -6.01
N VAL A 5 -1.82 0.27 -6.60
CA VAL A 5 -1.23 1.52 -7.09
C VAL A 5 -0.83 1.35 -8.53
N GLU A 6 -1.23 2.29 -9.37
CA GLU A 6 -0.78 2.40 -10.75
C GLU A 6 0.47 3.29 -10.81
N LEU A 7 1.54 2.77 -11.40
CA LEU A 7 2.76 3.51 -11.69
C LEU A 7 2.59 4.34 -12.96
N CYS A 8 3.42 5.37 -13.15
CA CYS A 8 3.45 6.15 -14.38
C CYS A 8 3.72 5.29 -15.65
N SER A 9 4.32 4.12 -15.51
CA SER A 9 4.52 3.15 -16.61
C SER A 9 3.24 2.39 -17.01
N GLY A 10 2.15 2.53 -16.26
CA GLY A 10 0.92 1.72 -16.40
C GLY A 10 0.96 0.38 -15.68
N GLU A 11 2.07 0.05 -15.00
CA GLU A 11 2.15 -1.14 -14.15
C GLU A 11 1.29 -0.96 -12.89
N ILE A 12 0.48 -1.98 -12.58
CA ILE A 12 -0.32 -2.03 -11.36
C ILE A 12 0.45 -2.86 -10.32
N ARG A 13 0.76 -2.21 -9.19
CA ARG A 13 1.49 -2.81 -8.07
C ARG A 13 0.66 -2.88 -6.81
N ARG A 14 0.91 -3.90 -5.99
CA ARG A 14 0.29 -4.04 -4.67
C ARG A 14 1.22 -3.56 -3.57
N TRP A 15 0.84 -2.49 -2.90
CA TRP A 15 1.61 -1.88 -1.82
C TRP A 15 0.91 -2.03 -0.48
N ARG A 16 1.68 -2.38 0.55
CA ARG A 16 1.20 -2.40 1.92
C ARG A 16 1.67 -1.15 2.65
N ARG A 17 0.75 -0.42 3.26
CA ARG A 17 1.11 0.67 4.16
C ARG A 17 1.65 0.09 5.46
N LEU A 18 2.88 0.49 5.83
CA LEU A 18 3.52 0.11 7.07
C LEU A 18 3.06 1.01 8.22
N PRO A 19 3.09 0.51 9.47
CA PRO A 19 2.78 1.34 10.63
C PRO A 19 3.76 2.51 10.74
N PRO A 20 3.30 3.69 11.20
CA PRO A 20 4.17 4.84 11.43
C PRO A 20 5.25 4.48 12.45
N ARG A 21 6.49 4.90 12.18
CA ARG A 21 7.63 4.69 13.07
C ARG A 21 7.74 5.84 14.07
N PRO A 22 8.11 5.59 15.34
CA PRO A 22 8.23 6.64 16.34
C PRO A 22 9.29 7.67 15.92
N GLY A 23 8.88 8.95 15.83
CA GLY A 23 9.74 10.06 15.42
C GLY A 23 9.73 10.36 13.92
N GLU A 24 9.11 9.52 13.08
CA GLU A 24 8.96 9.78 11.65
C GLU A 24 7.55 10.28 11.32
N LYS A 25 7.47 11.41 10.59
CA LYS A 25 6.22 11.89 10.00
C LYS A 25 5.91 11.28 8.64
N ALA A 26 6.85 10.55 8.06
CA ALA A 26 6.73 9.97 6.73
C ALA A 26 5.86 8.71 6.75
N ILE A 27 4.98 8.59 5.75
CA ILE A 27 4.21 7.38 5.51
C ILE A 27 5.12 6.38 4.80
N TRP A 28 5.22 5.16 5.34
CA TRP A 28 6.03 4.09 4.78
C TRP A 28 5.16 3.07 4.04
N TRP A 29 5.68 2.59 2.93
CA TRP A 29 5.06 1.63 2.04
C TRP A 29 6.01 0.45 1.79
N ARG A 30 5.45 -0.73 1.58
CA ARG A 30 6.18 -1.92 1.14
C ARG A 30 5.54 -2.45 -0.14
N ASP A 31 6.32 -2.53 -1.21
CA ASP A 31 5.94 -3.23 -2.44
C ASP A 31 5.87 -4.73 -2.15
N LEU A 32 4.70 -5.34 -2.34
CA LEU A 32 4.51 -6.76 -2.06
C LEU A 32 5.10 -7.67 -3.12
N GLU A 33 5.37 -7.15 -4.32
CA GLU A 33 5.94 -7.92 -5.43
C GLU A 33 7.46 -8.01 -5.34
N SER A 34 8.13 -6.90 -5.06
CA SER A 34 9.59 -6.79 -4.98
C SER A 34 10.10 -6.87 -3.55
N GLY A 35 9.22 -6.77 -2.54
CA GLY A 35 9.56 -6.74 -1.11
C GLY A 35 10.22 -5.45 -0.64
N ARG A 36 10.36 -4.44 -1.51
CA ARG A 36 11.08 -3.20 -1.21
C ARG A 36 10.23 -2.25 -0.38
N GLU A 37 10.87 -1.59 0.58
CA GLU A 37 10.26 -0.58 1.43
C GLU A 37 10.70 0.82 1.00
N PHE A 38 9.77 1.77 0.98
CA PHE A 38 10.03 3.15 0.61
C PHE A 38 9.05 4.09 1.34
N SER A 39 9.46 5.35 1.48
CA SER A 39 8.59 6.38 2.03
C SER A 39 7.81 7.08 0.93
N GLU A 40 6.65 7.66 1.28
CA GLU A 40 5.86 8.51 0.39
C GLU A 40 6.66 9.69 -0.17
N ALA A 41 7.63 10.20 0.58
CA ALA A 41 8.51 11.28 0.14
C ALA A 41 9.54 10.85 -0.93
N SER A 42 9.85 9.56 -1.02
CA SER A 42 10.79 9.01 -2.02
C SER A 42 10.10 8.57 -3.32
N LEU A 43 8.82 8.86 -3.43
CA LEU A 43 7.90 8.22 -4.37
C LEU A 43 7.76 9.10 -5.62
N LEU A 44 8.77 9.03 -6.48
CA LEU A 44 8.88 9.86 -7.68
C LEU A 44 7.97 9.41 -8.84
N TYR A 45 7.36 8.22 -8.77
CA TYR A 45 6.78 7.55 -9.95
C TYR A 45 5.40 6.89 -9.75
N ALA A 46 4.71 7.07 -8.61
CA ALA A 46 3.30 6.64 -8.54
C ALA A 46 2.38 7.67 -9.14
N TRP A 47 1.43 7.17 -9.92
CA TRP A 47 0.44 7.98 -10.60
C TRP A 47 -0.85 8.05 -9.79
N ARG A 48 -1.34 6.90 -9.28
CA ARG A 48 -2.65 6.86 -8.59
C ARG A 48 -2.86 5.62 -7.73
N ILE A 49 -3.53 5.77 -6.59
CA ILE A 49 -4.09 4.65 -5.83
C ILE A 49 -5.42 4.25 -6.47
N LEU A 50 -5.50 3.00 -6.96
CA LEU A 50 -6.69 2.45 -7.61
C LEU A 50 -7.72 1.92 -6.61
N SER A 51 -7.27 1.16 -5.61
CA SER A 51 -8.13 0.54 -4.59
C SER A 51 -7.43 0.41 -3.25
N VAL A 52 -8.22 0.45 -2.18
CA VAL A 52 -7.80 0.06 -0.83
C VAL A 52 -8.40 -1.31 -0.57
N GLU A 53 -7.55 -2.34 -0.50
CA GLU A 53 -7.95 -3.66 -0.05
C GLU A 53 -7.94 -3.64 1.49
N ASP A 54 -9.10 -3.32 2.03
CA ASP A 54 -9.39 -3.49 3.44
C ASP A 54 -9.71 -4.96 3.72
N GLU A 55 -8.89 -5.58 4.59
CA GLU A 55 -9.02 -6.98 4.97
C GLU A 55 -10.41 -7.29 5.58
N ALA A 56 -11.17 -6.28 6.02
CA ALA A 56 -12.52 -6.46 6.54
C ALA A 56 -13.57 -6.82 5.48
N SER A 57 -13.31 -6.63 4.19
CA SER A 57 -14.27 -7.01 3.14
C SER A 57 -14.15 -8.48 2.69
N ILE A 58 -13.10 -9.20 3.08
CA ILE A 58 -12.82 -10.57 2.62
C ILE A 58 -13.39 -11.62 3.59
N ASN A 59 -13.71 -11.24 4.83
CA ASN A 59 -14.37 -12.12 5.78
C ASN A 59 -15.80 -11.63 6.05
N PRO A 60 -16.85 -12.26 5.45
CA PRO A 60 -18.17 -12.13 6.04
C PRO A 60 -18.09 -12.64 7.50
N PRO A 61 -18.79 -12.02 8.46
CA PRO A 61 -18.82 -12.53 9.81
C PRO A 61 -19.32 -13.98 9.75
N SER A 62 -18.48 -14.93 10.15
CA SER A 62 -18.92 -16.29 10.42
C SER A 62 -19.97 -16.20 11.52
N LEU A 63 -21.24 -16.24 11.12
CA LEU A 63 -22.38 -16.28 12.03
C LEU A 63 -22.22 -17.50 12.96
N PRO A 64 -22.58 -17.36 14.25
CA PRO A 64 -22.46 -18.43 15.25
C PRO A 64 -23.35 -19.64 14.95
#